data_AF-A0A4R2BRV7-F1
#
_entry.id   AF-A0A4R2BRV7-F1
#
_cell.length_a   1.000
_cell.length_b   1.000
_cell.length_c   1.000
_cell.angle_alpha   90.00
_cell.angle_beta   90.00
_cell.angle_gamma   90.00
#
_symmetry.space_group_name_H-M   'P 1'
#
loop_
_entity.id
_entity.type
_entity.pdbx_description
1 polymer ?
#
loop_
_entity_poly.entity_id
_entity_poly.type
_entity_poly.pdbx_seq_one_letter_code
_entity_poly.pdbx_strand_id
1 'polypeptide(L)'
;MTAHRKFSSSGTSHTGFGDRLDFLQVRRHQGFRASSPTTSTLLDMQRTETDEERLEAAANSATFITQIGQLKMMTGYTWDRLAELLSCSRQSLYNWRDGLVVTDANIRAVQRMHEALAFIDRGDPTETRAILEASGALIFKTLKTGDFDGAKRAAGQGRGSVHGRPSHLVNGAGELQDHWTDRIAASSDETFENGGFKPRKTSRRGPPRTK
;
A
#
# COMPACT_ATOMS: atom_id res chain seq x y z
N MET A 1 -2.59 30.67 51.17
CA MET A 1 -1.30 31.36 51.41
C MET A 1 -0.54 31.40 50.10
N THR A 2 -0.21 32.62 49.70
CA THR A 2 0.40 33.09 48.46
C THR A 2 1.85 32.65 48.32
N ALA A 3 2.31 32.35 47.10
CA ALA A 3 3.73 32.27 46.78
C ALA A 3 4.03 33.01 45.45
N HIS A 4 4.30 34.31 45.56
CA HIS A 4 5.06 35.05 44.57
C HIS A 4 6.56 34.86 44.86
N ARG A 5 7.35 34.51 43.86
CA ARG A 5 8.80 34.77 43.87
C ARG A 5 9.15 35.73 42.74
N LYS A 6 9.59 36.91 43.16
CA LYS A 6 10.34 37.89 42.38
C LYS A 6 11.76 37.36 42.21
N PHE A 7 12.36 37.55 41.04
CA PHE A 7 13.80 37.76 40.95
C PHE A 7 14.07 38.95 40.05
N SER A 8 14.81 39.88 40.64
CA SER A 8 15.41 41.07 40.06
C SER A 8 16.87 40.75 39.78
N SER A 9 17.41 41.22 38.66
CA SER A 9 18.84 41.49 38.52
C SER A 9 19.05 42.67 37.56
N SER A 10 19.48 43.78 38.17
CA SER A 10 20.49 44.74 37.67
C SER A 10 21.42 44.14 36.61
N GLY A 11 21.82 44.79 35.52
CA GLY A 11 22.13 46.21 35.33
C GLY A 11 23.60 46.29 34.92
N THR A 12 23.95 47.00 33.85
CA THR A 12 25.30 47.56 33.60
C THR A 12 25.19 48.59 32.47
N SER A 13 25.53 49.83 32.79
CA SER A 13 25.71 50.96 31.89
C SER A 13 27.20 51.12 31.56
N HIS A 14 27.55 51.40 30.31
CA HIS A 14 28.82 52.04 29.96
C HIS A 14 28.60 53.07 28.84
N THR A 15 29.08 54.27 29.09
CA THR A 15 29.11 55.46 28.23
C THR A 15 30.35 55.51 27.33
N GLY A 16 30.28 56.22 26.20
CA GLY A 16 31.42 56.83 25.50
C GLY A 16 31.35 56.69 23.97
N PHE A 17 30.80 57.67 23.24
CA PHE A 17 31.48 58.81 22.58
C PHE A 17 32.25 58.46 21.28
N GLY A 18 31.86 59.11 20.19
CA GLY A 18 32.83 59.63 19.22
C GLY A 18 32.84 59.04 17.81
N ASP A 19 31.96 59.58 16.98
CA ASP A 19 32.22 60.02 15.60
C ASP A 19 32.47 59.02 14.46
N ARG A 20 31.97 59.49 13.31
CA ARG A 20 32.45 59.26 11.93
C ARG A 20 31.61 58.34 11.02
N LEU A 21 31.16 59.01 9.95
CA LEU A 21 30.79 58.55 8.60
C LEU A 21 29.29 58.50 8.29
N ASP A 22 28.82 59.64 7.77
CA ASP A 22 27.90 59.71 6.64
C ASP A 22 28.14 58.58 5.64
N PHE A 23 27.14 57.71 5.45
CA PHE A 23 26.99 56.96 4.20
C PHE A 23 25.51 56.57 3.99
N LEU A 24 24.89 57.29 3.04
CA LEU A 24 23.76 56.88 2.19
C LEU A 24 22.43 56.45 2.84
N GLN A 25 21.48 57.39 2.77
CA GLN A 25 20.10 57.20 2.29
C GLN A 25 19.59 55.75 2.25
N VAL A 26 18.99 55.26 3.34
CA VAL A 26 18.03 54.15 3.26
C VAL A 26 16.70 54.71 2.77
N ARG A 27 16.53 54.62 1.46
CA ARG A 27 15.30 54.92 0.73
C ARG A 27 14.17 54.06 1.32
N ARG A 28 13.15 54.74 1.85
CA ARG A 28 11.82 54.15 2.05
C ARG A 28 11.36 53.50 0.74
N HIS A 29 11.08 52.21 0.76
CA HIS A 29 10.07 51.61 -0.10
C HIS A 29 9.15 50.77 0.76
N GLN A 30 8.08 51.42 1.24
CA GLN A 30 6.79 50.77 1.36
C GLN A 30 6.39 50.27 -0.03
N GLY A 31 5.97 49.01 -0.13
CA GLY A 31 5.49 48.49 -1.40
C GLY A 31 5.48 46.98 -1.57
N PHE A 32 5.55 46.16 -0.51
CA PHE A 32 4.92 44.84 -0.61
C PHE A 32 3.40 45.07 -0.57
N ARG A 33 2.82 45.45 -1.71
CA ARG A 33 1.43 45.06 -1.98
C ARG A 33 1.46 43.54 -1.88
N ALA A 34 0.85 42.99 -0.84
CA ALA A 34 0.32 41.65 -0.91
C ALA A 34 -0.67 41.67 -2.07
N SER A 35 -0.17 41.37 -3.27
CA SER A 35 -1.00 41.11 -4.43
C SER A 35 -1.93 39.99 -3.99
N SER A 36 -3.21 40.30 -3.81
CA SER A 36 -4.22 39.25 -3.72
C SER A 36 -3.94 38.28 -4.86
N PRO A 37 -3.85 36.96 -4.60
CA PRO A 37 -3.56 36.00 -5.64
C PRO A 37 -4.54 36.27 -6.77
N THR A 38 -4.00 36.55 -7.96
CA THR A 38 -4.83 36.68 -9.15
C THR A 38 -5.62 35.39 -9.28
N THR A 39 -6.84 35.46 -9.81
CA THR A 39 -7.70 34.28 -10.04
C THR A 39 -6.95 33.14 -10.73
N SER A 40 -5.96 33.44 -11.58
CA SER A 40 -5.06 32.46 -12.19
C SER A 40 -4.20 31.67 -11.19
N THR A 41 -3.69 32.31 -10.14
CA THR A 41 -2.88 31.65 -9.09
C THR A 41 -3.76 30.82 -8.15
N LEU A 42 -4.98 31.27 -7.87
CA LEU A 42 -5.94 30.54 -7.05
C LEU A 42 -6.42 29.24 -7.73
N LEU A 43 -6.66 29.29 -9.05
CA LEU A 43 -7.00 28.12 -9.85
C LEU A 43 -5.82 27.13 -9.99
N ASP A 44 -4.58 27.64 -10.04
CA ASP A 44 -3.39 26.80 -10.09
C ASP A 44 -3.15 26.08 -8.76
N MET A 45 -3.30 26.79 -7.63
CA MET A 45 -3.21 26.21 -6.29
C MET A 45 -4.27 25.14 -6.02
N GLN A 46 -5.52 25.35 -6.45
CA GLN A 46 -6.57 24.34 -6.33
C GLN A 46 -6.32 23.12 -7.22
N ARG A 47 -5.70 23.29 -8.39
CA ARG A 47 -5.33 22.17 -9.26
C ARG A 47 -4.19 21.34 -8.68
N THR A 48 -3.17 21.99 -8.13
CA THR A 48 -2.05 21.29 -7.48
C THR A 48 -2.52 20.47 -6.28
N GLU A 49 -3.41 21.00 -5.44
CA GLU A 49 -4.00 20.24 -4.32
C GLU A 49 -4.72 18.98 -4.84
N THR A 50 -5.51 19.10 -5.91
CA THR A 50 -6.22 17.94 -6.46
C THR A 50 -5.32 16.92 -7.16
N ASP A 51 -4.20 17.35 -7.73
CA ASP A 51 -3.26 16.46 -8.42
C ASP A 51 -2.33 15.75 -7.43
N GLU A 52 -1.93 16.42 -6.34
CA GLU A 52 -1.21 15.80 -5.22
C GLU A 52 -2.06 14.70 -4.56
N GLU A 53 -3.32 15.01 -4.22
CA GLU A 53 -4.26 14.04 -3.63
C GLU A 53 -4.48 12.81 -4.54
N ARG A 54 -4.58 13.02 -5.86
CA ARG A 54 -4.70 11.94 -6.84
C ARG A 54 -3.45 11.08 -6.91
N LEU A 55 -2.27 11.69 -6.86
CA LEU A 55 -1.00 10.99 -6.93
C LEU A 55 -0.75 10.16 -5.66
N GLU A 56 -1.11 10.69 -4.49
CA GLU A 56 -1.11 9.94 -3.23
C GLU A 56 -2.09 8.76 -3.26
N ALA A 57 -3.32 8.97 -3.73
CA ALA A 57 -4.31 7.89 -3.87
C ALA A 57 -3.85 6.79 -4.83
N ALA A 58 -3.20 7.17 -5.94
CA ALA A 58 -2.62 6.23 -6.90
C ALA A 58 -1.45 5.45 -6.27
N ALA A 59 -0.55 6.11 -5.53
CA ALA A 59 0.56 5.48 -4.83
C ALA A 59 0.07 4.50 -3.74
N ASN A 60 -0.96 4.89 -2.97
CA ASN A 60 -1.61 4.04 -1.97
C ASN A 60 -2.26 2.81 -2.62
N SER A 61 -2.88 2.98 -3.80
CA SER A 61 -3.46 1.87 -4.55
C SER A 61 -2.39 0.92 -5.09
N ALA A 62 -1.29 1.45 -5.64
CA ALA A 62 -0.18 0.65 -6.16
C ALA A 62 0.53 -0.16 -5.05
N THR A 63 0.75 0.44 -3.89
CA THR A 63 1.34 -0.23 -2.73
C THR A 63 0.42 -1.32 -2.19
N PHE A 64 -0.89 -1.06 -2.11
CA PHE A 64 -1.89 -2.03 -1.70
C PHE A 64 -1.95 -3.25 -2.64
N ILE A 65 -1.98 -3.04 -3.96
CA ILE A 65 -1.93 -4.13 -4.95
C ILE A 65 -0.64 -4.95 -4.79
N THR A 66 0.49 -4.26 -4.59
CA THR A 66 1.79 -4.91 -4.35
C THR A 66 1.76 -5.79 -3.09
N GLN A 67 1.16 -5.30 -1.99
CA GLN A 67 1.01 -6.07 -0.75
C GLN A 67 0.19 -7.34 -0.95
N ILE A 68 -0.90 -7.29 -1.72
CA ILE A 68 -1.69 -8.50 -2.06
C ILE A 68 -0.84 -9.51 -2.83
N GLY A 69 -0.03 -9.05 -3.79
CA GLY A 69 0.92 -9.89 -4.51
C GLY A 69 1.94 -10.55 -3.59
N GLN A 70 2.52 -9.77 -2.67
CA GLN A 70 3.49 -10.26 -1.67
C GLN A 70 2.86 -11.28 -0.72
N LEU A 71 1.64 -11.04 -0.24
CA LEU A 71 0.88 -12.00 0.58
C LEU A 71 0.76 -13.36 -0.11
N LYS A 72 0.45 -13.35 -1.41
CA LYS A 72 0.36 -14.56 -2.22
C LYS A 72 1.71 -15.24 -2.37
N MET A 73 2.78 -14.48 -2.62
CA MET A 73 4.13 -15.03 -2.77
C MET A 73 4.67 -15.65 -1.47
N MET A 74 4.50 -14.98 -0.32
CA MET A 74 4.97 -15.46 0.98
C MET A 74 4.24 -16.72 1.45
N THR A 75 2.96 -16.86 1.11
CA THR A 75 2.13 -17.98 1.60
C THR A 75 1.98 -19.13 0.60
N GLY A 76 2.23 -18.88 -0.68
CA GLY A 76 1.96 -19.85 -1.75
C GLY A 76 0.47 -20.22 -1.88
N TYR A 77 -0.45 -19.44 -1.29
CA TYR A 77 -1.86 -19.75 -1.30
C TYR A 77 -2.52 -19.52 -2.67
N THR A 78 -3.58 -20.28 -2.92
CA THR A 78 -4.53 -19.97 -4.00
C THR A 78 -5.31 -18.71 -3.64
N TRP A 79 -5.89 -18.05 -4.66
CA TRP A 79 -6.72 -16.86 -4.43
C TRP A 79 -7.90 -17.14 -3.50
N ASP A 80 -8.49 -18.34 -3.55
CA ASP A 80 -9.58 -18.74 -2.67
C ASP A 80 -9.16 -18.79 -1.20
N ARG A 81 -7.99 -19.38 -0.92
CA ARG A 81 -7.48 -19.49 0.44
C ARG A 81 -7.03 -18.13 1.00
N LEU A 82 -6.50 -17.26 0.14
CA LEU A 82 -6.17 -15.89 0.49
C LEU A 82 -7.42 -15.05 0.79
N ALA A 83 -8.50 -15.25 0.02
CA ALA A 83 -9.80 -14.62 0.27
C ALA A 83 -10.36 -15.04 1.65
N GLU A 84 -10.26 -16.33 1.97
CA GLU A 84 -10.67 -16.85 3.26
C GLU A 84 -9.86 -16.25 4.42
N LEU A 85 -8.55 -16.09 4.26
CA LEU A 85 -7.66 -15.49 5.25
C LEU A 85 -8.01 -14.02 5.51
N LEU A 86 -8.30 -13.27 4.44
CA LEU A 86 -8.68 -11.86 4.50
C LEU A 86 -10.17 -11.64 4.81
N SER A 87 -10.94 -12.71 5.02
CA SER A 87 -12.39 -12.66 5.25
C SER A 87 -13.16 -11.86 4.19
N CYS A 88 -12.78 -11.99 2.92
CA CYS A 88 -13.43 -11.33 1.80
C CYS A 88 -13.85 -12.34 0.73
N SER A 89 -14.62 -11.88 -0.26
CA SER A 89 -14.96 -12.73 -1.42
C SER A 89 -13.77 -12.84 -2.37
N ARG A 90 -13.66 -13.96 -3.08
CA ARG A 90 -12.66 -14.12 -4.16
C ARG A 90 -12.78 -13.01 -5.21
N GLN A 91 -14.01 -12.61 -5.55
CA GLN A 91 -14.26 -11.53 -6.50
C GLN A 91 -13.71 -10.19 -6.00
N SER A 92 -13.83 -9.91 -4.70
CA SER A 92 -13.27 -8.70 -4.10
C SER A 92 -11.76 -8.62 -4.32
N LEU A 93 -11.03 -9.72 -4.16
CA LEU A 93 -9.58 -9.74 -4.41
C LEU A 93 -9.22 -9.49 -5.87
N TYR A 94 -9.99 -10.05 -6.82
CA TYR A 94 -9.75 -9.75 -8.23
C TYR A 94 -10.02 -8.29 -8.55
N ASN A 95 -11.14 -7.75 -8.04
CA ASN A 95 -11.47 -6.34 -8.20
C ASN A 95 -10.36 -5.43 -7.66
N TRP A 96 -9.81 -5.76 -6.49
CA TRP A 96 -8.71 -5.03 -5.87
C TRP A 96 -7.42 -5.10 -6.67
N ARG A 97 -7.09 -6.28 -7.22
CA ARG A 97 -5.95 -6.46 -8.11
C ARG A 97 -6.10 -5.62 -9.39
N ASP A 98 -7.31 -5.54 -9.92
CA ASP A 98 -7.63 -4.80 -11.14
C ASP A 98 -7.74 -3.27 -10.90
N GLY A 99 -7.43 -2.81 -9.67
CA GLY A 99 -7.39 -1.39 -9.32
C GLY A 99 -8.76 -0.77 -9.02
N LEU A 100 -9.79 -1.58 -8.80
CA LEU A 100 -11.11 -1.06 -8.40
C LEU A 100 -11.07 -0.54 -6.96
N VAL A 101 -11.98 0.40 -6.69
CA VAL A 101 -12.04 1.15 -5.42
C VAL A 101 -12.07 0.20 -4.21
N VAL A 102 -11.19 0.51 -3.25
CA VAL A 102 -11.00 -0.22 -2.01
C VAL A 102 -11.32 0.70 -0.84
N THR A 103 -12.05 0.21 0.14
CA THR A 103 -12.30 0.97 1.37
C THR A 103 -11.04 1.02 2.24
N ASP A 104 -10.81 2.13 2.94
CA ASP A 104 -9.68 2.29 3.88
C ASP A 104 -9.57 1.15 4.91
N ALA A 105 -10.71 0.60 5.36
CA ALA A 105 -10.74 -0.52 6.28
C ALA A 105 -10.02 -1.77 5.71
N ASN A 106 -10.23 -2.06 4.42
CA ASN A 106 -9.59 -3.18 3.73
C ASN A 106 -8.11 -2.91 3.49
N ILE A 107 -7.74 -1.66 3.15
CA ILE A 107 -6.33 -1.26 3.00
C ILE A 107 -5.58 -1.54 4.31
N ARG A 108 -6.10 -1.06 5.44
CA ARG A 108 -5.51 -1.31 6.77
C ARG A 108 -5.50 -2.79 7.16
N ALA A 109 -6.51 -3.56 6.75
CA ALA A 109 -6.58 -4.99 7.03
C ALA A 109 -5.47 -5.75 6.27
N VAL A 110 -5.30 -5.47 4.98
CA VAL A 110 -4.24 -6.06 4.16
C VAL A 110 -2.86 -5.66 4.64
N GLN A 111 -2.66 -4.38 5.00
CA GLN A 111 -1.38 -3.91 5.52
C GLN A 111 -1.01 -4.64 6.82
N ARG A 112 -1.94 -4.75 7.79
CA ARG A 112 -1.69 -5.48 9.04
C ARG A 112 -1.45 -6.97 8.81
N MET A 113 -2.19 -7.58 7.89
CA MET A 113 -1.98 -8.96 7.48
C MET A 113 -0.60 -9.17 6.85
N HIS A 114 -0.17 -8.23 6.00
CA HIS A 114 1.13 -8.24 5.36
C HIS A 114 2.26 -8.14 6.39
N GLU A 115 2.18 -7.20 7.33
CA GLU A 115 3.15 -7.06 8.43
C GLU A 115 3.22 -8.32 9.31
N ALA A 116 2.08 -8.95 9.58
CA ALA A 116 2.03 -10.19 10.35
C ALA A 116 2.68 -11.36 9.60
N LEU A 117 2.38 -11.52 8.32
CA LEU A 117 2.95 -12.60 7.51
C LEU A 117 4.42 -12.38 7.19
N ALA A 118 4.85 -11.15 6.94
CA ALA A 118 6.26 -10.82 6.77
C ALA A 118 7.10 -11.13 8.02
N PHE A 119 6.50 -11.03 9.21
CA PHE A 119 7.16 -11.46 10.46
C PHE A 119 7.28 -12.98 10.58
N ILE A 120 6.29 -13.73 10.09
CA ILE A 120 6.22 -15.20 10.19
C ILE A 120 7.05 -15.87 9.07
N ASP A 121 7.20 -15.18 7.95
CA ASP A 121 7.79 -15.69 6.72
C ASP A 121 9.16 -16.34 6.92
N ARG A 122 9.32 -17.56 6.39
CA ARG A 122 10.54 -18.37 6.54
C ARG A 122 11.50 -18.24 5.38
N GLY A 123 11.13 -17.54 4.31
CA GLY A 123 11.95 -17.49 3.08
C GLY A 123 11.36 -18.33 1.95
N ASP A 124 10.65 -19.40 2.31
CA ASP A 124 10.02 -20.31 1.37
C ASP A 124 8.50 -20.41 1.62
N PRO A 125 7.65 -20.22 0.58
CA PRO A 125 6.20 -20.33 0.73
C PRO A 125 5.72 -21.67 1.27
N THR A 126 6.41 -22.78 0.98
CA THR A 126 5.95 -24.09 1.48
C THR A 126 6.17 -24.23 2.98
N GLU A 127 7.30 -23.75 3.50
CA GLU A 127 7.57 -23.69 4.94
C GLU A 127 6.62 -22.72 5.65
N THR A 128 6.42 -21.52 5.12
CA THR A 128 5.50 -20.53 5.69
C THR A 128 4.09 -21.10 5.75
N ARG A 129 3.62 -21.75 4.67
CA ARG A 129 2.32 -22.43 4.65
C ARG A 129 2.23 -23.57 5.66
N ALA A 130 3.28 -24.39 5.78
CA ALA A 130 3.30 -25.48 6.74
C ALA A 130 3.10 -24.99 8.18
N ILE A 131 3.68 -23.84 8.54
CA ILE A 131 3.48 -23.20 9.85
C ILE A 131 2.05 -22.68 9.99
N LEU A 132 1.51 -22.00 8.98
CA LEU A 132 0.15 -21.45 9.03
C LEU A 132 -0.91 -22.55 9.21
N GLU A 133 -0.71 -23.70 8.57
CA GLU A 133 -1.61 -24.86 8.63
C GLU A 133 -1.27 -25.81 9.79
N ALA A 134 -0.14 -25.62 10.48
CA ALA A 134 0.25 -26.44 11.62
C ALA A 134 -0.79 -26.38 12.75
N SER A 135 -0.79 -27.42 13.59
CA SER A 135 -1.67 -27.52 14.76
C SER A 135 -3.16 -27.28 14.43
N GLY A 136 -3.63 -27.82 13.30
CA GLY A 136 -5.03 -27.68 12.87
C GLY A 136 -5.40 -26.28 12.38
N ALA A 137 -4.44 -25.61 11.73
CA ALA A 137 -4.57 -24.25 11.21
C ALA A 137 -4.89 -23.22 12.30
N LEU A 138 -4.30 -23.38 13.50
CA LEU A 138 -4.51 -22.46 14.62
C LEU A 138 -4.07 -21.04 14.23
N ILE A 139 -2.86 -20.90 13.70
CA ILE A 139 -2.29 -19.60 13.32
C ILE A 139 -3.13 -18.97 12.19
N PHE A 140 -3.54 -19.76 11.19
CA PHE A 140 -4.44 -19.30 10.14
C PHE A 140 -5.76 -18.75 10.71
N LYS A 141 -6.39 -19.45 11.65
CA LYS A 141 -7.64 -19.00 12.30
C LYS A 141 -7.43 -17.73 13.11
N THR A 142 -6.34 -17.64 13.86
CA THR A 142 -6.01 -16.45 14.67
C THR A 142 -5.78 -15.21 13.79
N LEU A 143 -5.07 -15.37 12.66
CA LEU A 143 -4.90 -14.31 11.66
C LEU A 143 -6.25 -13.89 11.05
N LYS A 144 -7.10 -14.86 10.71
CA LYS A 144 -8.44 -14.60 10.17
C LYS A 144 -9.32 -13.82 11.13
N THR A 145 -9.21 -14.07 12.44
CA THR A 145 -9.92 -13.30 13.48
C THR A 145 -9.35 -11.90 13.72
N GLY A 146 -8.20 -11.57 13.14
CA GLY A 146 -7.54 -10.27 13.29
C GLY A 146 -6.64 -10.15 14.52
N ASP A 147 -6.38 -11.24 15.24
CA ASP A 147 -5.41 -11.26 16.35
C ASP A 147 -3.99 -11.50 15.81
N PHE A 148 -3.43 -10.44 15.21
CA PHE A 148 -2.11 -10.51 14.58
C PHE A 148 -0.98 -10.76 15.59
N ASP A 149 -1.09 -10.22 16.80
CA ASP A 149 -0.05 -10.37 17.82
C ASP A 149 -0.04 -11.78 18.42
N GLY A 150 -1.22 -12.36 18.68
CA GLY A 150 -1.35 -13.76 19.08
C GLY A 150 -0.78 -14.69 18.02
N ALA A 151 -1.06 -14.44 16.74
CA ALA A 151 -0.51 -15.21 15.63
C ALA A 151 1.02 -15.11 15.54
N LYS A 152 1.59 -13.90 15.66
CA LYS A 152 3.05 -13.68 15.67
C LYS A 152 3.73 -14.44 16.81
N ARG A 153 3.15 -14.40 18.02
CA ARG A 153 3.70 -15.12 19.19
C ARG A 153 3.63 -16.64 19.01
N ALA A 154 2.53 -17.15 18.47
CA ALA A 154 2.33 -18.59 18.26
C ALA A 154 3.24 -19.14 17.15
N ALA A 155 3.44 -18.39 16.07
CA ALA A 155 4.27 -18.78 14.94
C ALA A 155 5.78 -18.60 15.19
N GLY A 156 6.14 -17.68 16.08
CA GLY A 156 7.53 -17.24 16.29
C GLY A 156 8.07 -16.43 15.12
N GLN A 157 9.22 -15.77 15.34
CA GLN A 157 9.84 -14.95 14.30
C GLN A 157 10.41 -15.82 13.17
N GLY A 158 10.04 -15.47 11.94
CA GLY A 158 10.54 -16.00 10.68
C GLY A 158 12.00 -15.66 10.41
N ARG A 159 12.62 -16.34 9.44
CA ARG A 159 13.93 -15.91 8.90
C ARG A 159 13.81 -14.67 8.02
N GLY A 160 12.59 -14.39 7.54
CA GLY A 160 12.28 -13.35 6.57
C GLY A 160 12.77 -13.74 5.18
N SER A 161 11.91 -13.66 4.19
CA SER A 161 12.37 -13.74 2.80
C SER A 161 12.85 -12.38 2.30
N VAL A 162 13.87 -12.41 1.45
CA VAL A 162 14.35 -11.23 0.70
C VAL A 162 13.42 -10.90 -0.47
N HIS A 163 12.14 -11.27 -0.43
CA HIS A 163 11.15 -11.01 -1.48
C HIS A 163 10.90 -9.51 -1.77
N GLY A 164 11.62 -8.60 -1.10
CA GLY A 164 11.74 -7.18 -1.41
C GLY A 164 12.94 -6.78 -2.30
N ARG A 165 13.82 -7.70 -2.71
CA ARG A 165 14.82 -7.44 -3.76
C ARG A 165 14.66 -8.45 -4.89
N PRO A 166 14.35 -8.04 -6.13
CA PRO A 166 14.53 -8.91 -7.28
C PRO A 166 16.02 -9.29 -7.33
N SER A 167 16.32 -10.55 -7.02
CA SER A 167 17.68 -11.07 -7.10
C SER A 167 18.05 -11.14 -8.58
N HIS A 168 18.81 -10.14 -9.02
CA HIS A 168 19.49 -10.04 -10.29
C HIS A 168 20.33 -11.30 -10.55
N LEU A 169 19.77 -12.30 -11.23
CA LEU A 169 20.51 -13.34 -11.97
C LEU A 169 19.66 -13.86 -13.13
N VAL A 170 19.46 -13.02 -14.16
CA VAL A 170 19.60 -13.45 -15.56
C VAL A 170 20.35 -12.32 -16.27
N ASN A 171 21.65 -12.52 -16.47
CA ASN A 171 22.44 -11.67 -17.35
C ASN A 171 21.96 -11.91 -18.80
N GLY A 172 21.49 -10.84 -19.46
CA GLY A 172 21.42 -10.80 -20.91
C GLY A 172 20.10 -10.31 -21.50
N ALA A 173 19.74 -9.05 -21.26
CA ALA A 173 19.15 -8.13 -22.23
C ALA A 173 18.70 -6.86 -21.47
N GLY A 174 19.22 -5.71 -21.89
CA GLY A 174 18.61 -4.43 -21.51
C GLY A 174 17.21 -4.33 -22.10
N GLU A 175 16.37 -3.54 -21.43
CA GLU A 175 14.97 -3.27 -21.78
C GLU A 175 13.99 -4.43 -21.54
N LEU A 176 13.56 -4.57 -20.28
CA LEU A 176 12.15 -4.72 -19.92
C LEU A 176 12.06 -4.67 -18.39
N GLN A 177 11.40 -3.64 -17.84
CA GLN A 177 10.78 -3.79 -16.53
C GLN A 177 9.70 -4.88 -16.70
N ASP A 178 10.08 -6.13 -16.52
CA ASP A 178 9.16 -7.27 -16.49
C ASP A 178 8.28 -7.16 -15.24
N HIS A 179 7.23 -6.34 -15.37
CA HIS A 179 6.16 -6.28 -14.41
C HIS A 179 5.48 -7.65 -14.43
N TRP A 180 5.53 -8.33 -13.30
CA TRP A 180 4.85 -9.61 -13.06
C TRP A 180 3.32 -9.58 -13.31
N THR A 181 2.74 -8.40 -13.58
CA THR A 181 1.38 -8.20 -14.12
C THR A 181 1.26 -8.59 -15.60
N ASP A 182 2.28 -8.37 -16.43
CA ASP A 182 2.26 -8.72 -17.87
C ASP A 182 2.39 -10.22 -18.11
N ARG A 183 3.08 -10.94 -17.23
CA ARG A 183 3.24 -12.41 -17.34
C ARG A 183 1.94 -13.19 -17.17
N ILE A 184 0.97 -12.64 -16.43
CA ILE A 184 -0.37 -13.24 -16.24
C ILE A 184 -1.31 -12.82 -17.39
N ALA A 185 -1.19 -11.60 -17.91
CA ALA A 185 -1.93 -11.16 -19.09
C ALA A 185 -1.51 -11.94 -20.36
N ALA A 186 -0.20 -12.20 -20.51
CA ALA A 186 0.37 -13.00 -21.61
C ALA A 186 -0.02 -14.50 -21.56
N SER A 187 -0.55 -15.00 -20.44
CA SER A 187 -1.14 -16.35 -20.36
C SER A 187 -2.51 -16.45 -21.05
N SER A 188 -3.08 -15.35 -21.54
CA SER A 188 -4.41 -15.31 -22.14
C SER A 188 -4.40 -15.39 -23.67
N ASP A 189 -3.21 -15.38 -24.30
CA ASP A 189 -3.06 -15.37 -25.76
C ASP A 189 -2.14 -16.50 -26.25
N GLU A 190 -2.27 -17.70 -25.65
CA GLU A 190 -2.09 -18.90 -26.45
C GLU A 190 -3.43 -19.16 -27.13
N THR A 191 -3.51 -18.90 -28.44
CA THR A 191 -4.47 -19.57 -29.32
C THR A 191 -4.24 -21.07 -29.19
N PHE A 192 -4.89 -21.69 -28.21
CA PHE A 192 -5.14 -23.11 -28.24
C PHE A 192 -5.87 -23.37 -29.56
N GLU A 193 -5.20 -24.05 -30.48
CA GLU A 193 -5.85 -24.65 -31.64
C GLU A 193 -7.08 -25.38 -31.11
N ASN A 194 -8.24 -24.93 -31.57
CA ASN A 194 -9.56 -25.41 -31.19
C ASN A 194 -9.68 -26.92 -31.47
N GLY A 195 -9.24 -27.74 -30.52
CA GLY A 195 -9.66 -29.13 -30.36
C GLY A 195 -11.14 -29.13 -30.00
N GLY A 196 -11.98 -29.01 -31.02
CA GLY A 196 -13.42 -28.72 -30.96
C GLY A 196 -14.15 -29.28 -29.75
N PHE A 197 -14.65 -28.37 -28.92
CA PHE A 197 -15.66 -28.68 -27.91
C PHE A 197 -16.91 -29.20 -28.62
N LYS A 198 -17.11 -30.53 -28.64
CA LYS A 198 -18.35 -31.11 -29.19
C LYS A 198 -19.50 -30.72 -28.26
N PRO A 199 -20.46 -29.87 -28.70
CA PRO A 199 -21.59 -29.56 -27.85
C PRO A 199 -22.36 -30.84 -27.54
N ARG A 200 -22.49 -31.17 -26.26
CA ARG A 200 -23.29 -32.30 -25.79
C ARG A 200 -24.74 -32.01 -26.17
N LYS A 201 -25.30 -32.77 -27.13
CA LYS A 201 -26.71 -32.69 -27.52
C LYS A 201 -27.59 -32.80 -26.28
N THR A 202 -28.22 -31.70 -25.89
CA THR A 202 -29.31 -31.72 -24.92
C THR A 202 -30.55 -32.26 -25.62
N SER A 203 -30.89 -33.51 -25.35
CA SER A 203 -32.18 -34.06 -25.75
C SER A 203 -33.28 -33.30 -25.00
N ARG A 204 -34.05 -32.48 -25.73
CA ARG A 204 -35.27 -31.86 -25.21
C ARG A 204 -36.19 -32.98 -24.73
N ARG A 205 -36.38 -33.07 -23.42
CA ARG A 205 -37.46 -33.88 -22.82
C ARG A 205 -38.78 -33.37 -23.40
N GLY A 206 -39.56 -34.28 -23.98
CA GLY A 206 -40.85 -33.99 -24.59
C GLY A 206 -41.87 -33.42 -23.60
N PRO A 207 -43.00 -32.89 -24.12
CA PRO A 207 -44.01 -32.22 -23.30
C PRO A 207 -44.66 -33.20 -22.30
N PRO A 208 -45.13 -32.69 -21.15
CA PRO A 208 -45.76 -33.52 -20.12
C PRO A 208 -47.06 -34.13 -20.66
N ARG A 209 -47.23 -35.46 -20.48
CA ARG A 209 -48.49 -36.16 -20.71
C ARG A 209 -49.54 -35.64 -19.72
N THR A 210 -50.58 -34.99 -20.21
CA THR A 210 -51.83 -34.77 -19.48
C THR A 210 -52.60 -36.09 -19.38
N LYS A 211 -53.22 -36.32 -18.21
CA LYS A 211 -54.07 -37.47 -17.91
C LYS A 211 -55.41 -37.38 -18.62
#